data_AF-A0A5D2EBY1-F1
#
_entry.id   AF-A0A5D2EBY1-F1
#
_cell.length_a   1.000
_cell.length_b   1.000
_cell.length_c   1.000
_cell.angle_alpha   90.00
_cell.angle_beta   90.00
_cell.angle_gamma   90.00
#
_symmetry.space_group_name_H-M   'P 1'
#
loop_
_entity.id
_entity.type
_entity.pdbx_description
1 polymer ?
#
loop_
_entity_poly.entity_id
_entity_poly.type
_entity_poly.pdbx_seq_one_letter_code
_entity_poly.pdbx_strand_id
1 'polypeptide(L)'
;MEINGSVYNSGNISQRNVDAEGQTSVLSSNLFLDHVGEVTLTLNSDGLSWKSLYSLDNDGSTCLGIKFLPRMATKMATKLKFSDIYAVEIIDSDVIQESDLPLAAECFVGNESHDSGMNHFMVHTFQKSKSQPCLWSLAVYKFGNKDLQTCQMWVNKINDSLSKEVGRPKNLLVFVHPMSGKGNGRRIWETVAPIFSRAKINTKVIVTQRAGHAFDVMTSATNEELNSYDGVLAVGGDGFFNEILNGFLSSRHKAPFPRIPSDFFDALGNNSNPLVNDPNGADSESHNNIESDPLLSSSAHNESGFSHLRTNDGSHIEDQIENPLPNQRLRLGIIPAGSTDAIVICTTGARDPITSALHIVLGKKLCLDVAQVVRWKTTSTSKIEPRVRYAASFAGYGFYGDVITESEKYRWMGPKRYDYAGTKVFLKHRSYEAEVGYLEVESEKDSSILDGSRMFSRVRSLKRKKSERIICRANCDVCNTKPVYSSTRIPPAISSPEARWLKSKGRFLSVGAAIMSNRNERAPDGLVADAHLSDGFLHLLLIKDCPHALYLWHLTQLARKGGNPLNFDFVEHHKTPAFTFTSIGKESIWNLDGELFQAHKLSAQVFRGLICLFASGPEV
;
A
#
# COMPACT_ATOMS: atom_id res chain seq x y z
N MET A 1 29.34 -70.28 9.04
CA MET A 1 30.29 -71.40 8.88
C MET A 1 31.56 -70.78 8.30
N GLU A 2 32.56 -70.61 9.18
CA GLU A 2 34.03 -70.70 8.96
C GLU A 2 34.68 -70.17 7.64
N ILE A 3 35.86 -69.53 7.57
CA ILE A 3 36.98 -69.26 8.50
C ILE A 3 38.07 -68.42 7.76
N ASN A 4 38.88 -67.65 8.52
CA ASN A 4 40.24 -67.09 8.26
C ASN A 4 40.48 -65.93 7.26
N GLY A 5 41.37 -64.94 7.50
CA GLY A 5 42.29 -64.65 8.61
C GLY A 5 43.47 -63.72 8.17
N SER A 6 44.01 -62.94 9.13
CA SER A 6 45.25 -62.09 9.13
C SER A 6 45.22 -60.77 8.34
N VAL A 7 45.32 -59.55 8.92
CA VAL A 7 46.29 -58.89 9.84
C VAL A 7 47.62 -58.54 9.18
N TYR A 8 47.84 -57.24 8.90
CA TYR A 8 49.10 -56.53 9.14
C TYR A 8 48.83 -55.06 9.49
N ASN A 9 49.65 -54.55 10.42
CA ASN A 9 49.39 -53.40 11.27
C ASN A 9 50.28 -52.20 10.91
N SER A 10 49.81 -51.02 11.31
CA SER A 10 50.53 -49.80 11.73
C SER A 10 51.39 -49.01 10.73
N GLY A 11 50.93 -47.78 10.46
CA GLY A 11 51.72 -46.64 9.99
C GLY A 11 51.03 -45.33 10.38
N ASN A 12 51.19 -44.92 11.63
CA ASN A 12 50.69 -43.67 12.20
C ASN A 12 51.48 -42.49 11.64
N ILE A 13 50.86 -41.58 10.86
CA ILE A 13 51.40 -40.23 10.62
C ILE A 13 50.26 -39.21 10.77
N SER A 14 50.30 -38.55 11.94
CA SER A 14 49.78 -37.24 12.31
C SER A 14 48.91 -36.47 11.31
N GLN A 15 47.66 -36.21 11.75
CA GLN A 15 46.88 -35.03 11.41
C GLN A 15 47.72 -33.74 11.55
N ARG A 16 47.77 -32.96 10.48
CA ARG A 16 47.72 -31.50 10.57
C ARG A 16 46.59 -31.02 9.67
N ASN A 17 45.50 -30.63 10.33
CA ASN A 17 44.51 -29.72 9.76
C ASN A 17 45.24 -28.48 9.26
N VAL A 18 45.07 -28.16 7.98
CA VAL A 18 45.20 -26.81 7.48
C VAL A 18 43.82 -26.45 6.96
N ASP A 19 43.03 -25.87 7.87
CA ASP A 19 41.99 -24.93 7.50
C ASP A 19 42.68 -23.76 6.78
N ALA A 20 42.35 -23.56 5.51
CA ALA A 20 42.69 -22.35 4.78
C ALA A 20 41.52 -22.00 3.86
N GLU A 21 40.58 -21.27 4.46
CA GLU A 21 39.81 -20.17 3.91
C GLU A 21 39.54 -20.22 2.39
N GLY A 22 38.31 -20.56 2.05
CA GLY A 22 37.76 -20.37 0.72
C GLY A 22 37.82 -18.90 0.32
N GLN A 23 38.87 -18.51 -0.40
CA GLN A 23 38.87 -17.31 -1.22
C GLN A 23 37.78 -17.49 -2.28
N THR A 24 36.65 -16.83 -2.08
CA THR A 24 35.69 -16.59 -3.16
C THR A 24 36.43 -15.82 -4.24
N SER A 25 36.78 -16.49 -5.34
CA SER A 25 37.39 -15.85 -6.48
C SER A 25 36.47 -14.73 -6.96
N VAL A 26 36.95 -13.50 -6.83
CA VAL A 26 36.22 -12.31 -7.27
C VAL A 26 36.13 -12.37 -8.79
N LEU A 27 34.92 -12.58 -9.33
CA LEU A 27 34.72 -12.62 -10.78
C LEU A 27 34.95 -11.23 -11.35
N SER A 28 35.90 -11.13 -12.28
CA SER A 28 36.29 -9.88 -12.93
C SER A 28 36.55 -10.12 -14.42
N SER A 29 36.10 -9.21 -15.28
CA SER A 29 36.33 -9.28 -16.72
C SER A 29 36.43 -7.88 -17.33
N ASN A 30 37.24 -7.75 -18.38
CA ASN A 30 37.28 -6.54 -19.19
C ASN A 30 36.12 -6.59 -20.19
N LEU A 31 35.28 -5.56 -20.17
CA LEU A 31 34.08 -5.41 -20.98
C LEU A 31 34.06 -4.00 -21.58
N PHE A 32 33.35 -3.83 -22.68
CA PHE A 32 33.00 -2.51 -23.17
C PHE A 32 31.71 -2.05 -22.48
N LEU A 33 31.64 -0.82 -21.99
CA LEU A 33 30.42 -0.22 -21.45
C LEU A 33 30.04 0.99 -22.30
N ASP A 34 28.81 0.99 -22.81
CA ASP A 34 28.29 2.09 -23.63
C ASP A 34 28.47 3.44 -22.93
N HIS A 35 28.94 4.44 -23.69
CA HIS A 35 29.28 5.81 -23.24
C HIS A 35 30.43 5.95 -22.24
N VAL A 36 31.06 4.85 -21.79
CA VAL A 36 32.23 4.88 -20.89
C VAL A 36 33.49 4.35 -21.58
N GLY A 37 33.37 3.33 -22.42
CA GLY A 37 34.50 2.65 -23.07
C GLY A 37 34.88 1.35 -22.37
N GLU A 38 36.15 0.93 -22.50
CA GLU A 38 36.60 -0.30 -21.84
C GLU A 38 36.67 -0.14 -20.32
N VAL A 39 36.03 -1.09 -19.63
CA VAL A 39 35.94 -1.14 -18.17
C VAL A 39 36.28 -2.53 -17.66
N THR A 40 36.88 -2.60 -16.47
CA THR A 40 36.95 -3.87 -15.72
C THR A 40 35.71 -3.97 -14.85
N LEU A 41 34.77 -4.86 -15.21
CA LEU A 41 33.58 -5.16 -14.41
C LEU A 41 33.91 -6.22 -13.36
N THR A 42 33.46 -6.00 -12.13
CA THR A 42 33.70 -6.86 -10.97
C THR A 42 32.37 -7.21 -10.30
N LEU A 43 32.19 -8.50 -9.99
CA LEU A 43 31.07 -9.02 -9.23
C LEU A 43 31.42 -9.00 -7.74
N ASN A 44 30.71 -8.17 -6.98
CA ASN A 44 30.84 -8.10 -5.52
C ASN A 44 29.71 -8.88 -4.84
N SER A 45 29.81 -9.06 -3.53
CA SER A 45 28.75 -9.69 -2.73
C SER A 45 27.43 -8.91 -2.74
N ASP A 46 27.48 -7.59 -2.90
CA ASP A 46 26.31 -6.69 -2.83
C ASP A 46 25.90 -6.09 -4.19
N GLY A 47 26.60 -6.44 -5.28
CA GLY A 47 26.27 -5.97 -6.62
C GLY A 47 27.45 -5.93 -7.58
N LEU A 48 27.42 -5.00 -8.52
CA LEU A 48 28.42 -4.82 -9.59
C LEU A 48 29.22 -3.54 -9.37
N SER A 49 30.50 -3.54 -9.72
CA SER A 49 31.31 -2.32 -9.78
C SER A 49 32.23 -2.37 -10.98
N TRP A 50 32.56 -1.22 -11.54
CA TRP A 50 33.51 -1.15 -12.65
C TRP A 50 34.48 0.01 -12.53
N LYS A 51 35.64 -0.14 -13.17
CA LYS A 51 36.67 0.90 -13.30
C LYS A 51 37.00 1.09 -14.77
N SER A 52 37.07 2.34 -15.22
CA SER A 52 37.57 2.68 -16.56
C SER A 52 39.03 2.25 -16.69
N LEU A 53 39.37 1.62 -17.82
CA LEU A 53 40.75 1.26 -18.15
C LEU A 53 41.54 2.45 -18.73
N TYR A 54 40.85 3.50 -19.13
CA TYR A 54 41.46 4.79 -19.48
C TYR A 54 41.25 5.75 -18.30
N SER A 55 42.32 6.07 -17.57
CA SER A 55 42.33 7.28 -16.75
C SER A 55 42.16 8.46 -17.70
N LEU A 56 41.29 9.41 -17.35
CA LEU A 56 41.41 10.77 -17.89
C LEU A 56 42.63 11.43 -17.23
N ASP A 57 43.82 10.90 -17.48
CA ASP A 57 45.01 11.72 -17.53
C ASP A 57 45.00 12.35 -18.91
N ASN A 58 44.32 13.49 -19.04
CA ASN A 58 44.56 14.35 -20.16
C ASN A 58 44.95 15.72 -19.64
N ASP A 59 46.25 15.96 -19.69
CA ASP A 59 46.81 17.25 -20.09
C ASP A 59 45.84 17.92 -21.07
N GLY A 60 45.26 19.03 -20.62
CA GLY A 60 44.29 19.75 -21.43
C GLY A 60 44.95 20.23 -22.71
N SER A 61 44.48 19.77 -23.86
CA SER A 61 44.83 20.41 -25.12
C SER A 61 44.18 21.81 -25.12
N THR A 62 45.03 22.83 -25.02
CA THR A 62 44.63 24.22 -25.15
C THR A 62 44.73 24.64 -26.61
N CYS A 63 43.59 24.86 -27.26
CA CYS A 63 43.50 25.75 -28.41
C CYS A 63 42.80 27.05 -27.97
N LEU A 64 43.53 28.17 -28.07
CA LEU A 64 43.04 29.54 -27.81
C LEU A 64 42.56 29.85 -26.37
N GLY A 65 43.18 29.27 -25.34
CA GLY A 65 42.99 29.72 -23.95
C GLY A 65 41.60 29.46 -23.34
N ILE A 66 40.71 28.74 -24.04
CA ILE A 66 39.41 28.31 -23.52
C ILE A 66 39.50 26.83 -23.16
N LYS A 67 39.42 26.52 -21.86
CA LYS A 67 39.24 25.13 -21.40
C LYS A 67 37.83 24.67 -21.79
N PHE A 68 37.70 23.90 -22.86
CA PHE A 68 36.50 23.11 -23.12
C PHE A 68 36.50 21.90 -22.19
N LEU A 69 35.92 22.06 -21.00
CA LEU A 69 35.54 20.92 -20.18
C LEU A 69 34.42 20.17 -20.94
N PRO A 70 34.51 18.85 -21.19
CA PRO A 70 33.40 18.11 -21.76
C PRO A 70 32.21 18.27 -20.82
N ARG A 71 31.18 18.98 -21.28
CA ARG A 71 30.00 19.30 -20.50
C ARG A 71 29.06 18.10 -20.39
N MET A 72 29.56 16.88 -20.16
CA MET A 72 28.76 15.65 -19.95
C MET A 72 29.52 14.56 -19.18
N ALA A 73 30.27 14.90 -18.12
CA ALA A 73 30.61 13.93 -17.09
C ALA A 73 29.55 13.98 -15.98
N THR A 74 28.30 13.63 -16.29
CA THR A 74 27.34 13.29 -15.25
C THR A 74 27.97 12.12 -14.51
N LYS A 75 28.23 12.28 -13.21
CA LYS A 75 28.85 11.30 -12.31
C LYS A 75 28.10 9.96 -12.40
N MET A 76 28.43 9.14 -13.40
CA MET A 76 27.80 7.83 -13.59
C MET A 76 28.26 6.95 -12.43
N ALA A 77 27.31 6.30 -11.77
CA ALA A 77 27.60 5.46 -10.63
C ALA A 77 28.56 4.35 -11.07
N THR A 78 29.75 4.25 -10.47
CA THR A 78 30.72 3.17 -10.75
C THR A 78 30.39 1.87 -10.00
N LYS A 79 29.21 1.83 -9.36
CA LYS A 79 28.71 0.72 -8.56
C LYS A 79 27.19 0.64 -8.68
N LEU A 80 26.67 -0.57 -8.83
CA LEU A 80 25.25 -0.92 -8.80
C LEU A 80 25.02 -1.98 -7.74
N LYS A 81 23.97 -1.83 -6.93
CA LYS A 81 23.58 -2.88 -5.97
C LYS A 81 22.61 -3.85 -6.61
N PHE A 82 22.61 -5.12 -6.17
CA PHE A 82 21.58 -6.07 -6.62
C PHE A 82 20.16 -5.62 -6.27
N SER A 83 20.00 -4.91 -5.15
CA SER A 83 18.73 -4.30 -4.73
C SER A 83 18.17 -3.28 -5.74
N ASP A 84 19.01 -2.79 -6.65
CA ASP A 84 18.68 -1.74 -7.62
C ASP A 84 18.55 -2.28 -9.06
N ILE A 85 18.83 -3.57 -9.27
CA ILE A 85 18.74 -4.25 -10.57
C ILE A 85 17.46 -5.08 -10.59
N TYR A 86 16.56 -4.83 -11.54
CA TYR A 86 15.32 -5.61 -11.65
C TYR A 86 15.39 -6.74 -12.68
N ALA A 87 16.28 -6.65 -13.68
CA ALA A 87 16.45 -7.68 -14.70
C ALA A 87 17.84 -7.64 -15.34
N VAL A 88 18.23 -8.76 -15.97
CA VAL A 88 19.42 -8.86 -16.81
C VAL A 88 19.11 -9.80 -17.98
N GLU A 89 19.46 -9.39 -19.19
CA GLU A 89 19.20 -10.17 -20.42
C GLU A 89 20.34 -10.04 -21.41
N ILE A 90 20.50 -11.04 -22.27
CA ILE A 90 21.42 -11.01 -23.40
C ILE A 90 20.69 -10.45 -24.62
N ILE A 91 21.35 -9.62 -25.42
CA ILE A 91 20.84 -9.19 -26.72
C ILE A 91 21.40 -10.15 -27.75
N ASP A 92 20.52 -10.93 -28.38
CA ASP A 92 20.88 -11.62 -29.62
C ASP A 92 20.80 -10.60 -30.76
N SER A 93 21.88 -10.49 -31.53
CA SER A 93 22.04 -9.49 -32.61
C SER A 93 21.01 -9.61 -33.75
N ASP A 94 20.12 -10.61 -33.72
CA ASP A 94 19.14 -10.92 -34.77
C ASP A 94 17.68 -10.53 -34.44
N VAL A 95 17.40 -9.90 -33.30
CA VAL A 95 16.01 -9.46 -32.98
C VAL A 95 15.97 -7.98 -32.59
N ILE A 96 16.09 -7.10 -33.58
CA ILE A 96 15.56 -5.73 -33.46
C ILE A 96 14.04 -5.85 -33.64
N GLN A 97 13.33 -6.22 -32.57
CA GLN A 97 11.91 -5.94 -32.49
C GLN A 97 11.77 -4.61 -31.75
N GLU A 98 11.57 -3.53 -32.50
CA GLU A 98 11.07 -2.26 -31.98
C GLU A 98 9.82 -2.57 -31.14
N SER A 99 9.97 -2.52 -29.82
CA SER A 99 8.84 -2.59 -28.91
C SER A 99 8.44 -1.15 -28.62
N ASP A 100 7.29 -0.77 -29.18
CA ASP A 100 6.61 0.51 -29.01
C ASP A 100 6.35 0.82 -27.53
N LEU A 101 7.34 1.38 -26.85
CA LEU A 101 7.16 2.18 -25.64
C LEU A 101 7.32 3.65 -26.04
N PRO A 102 6.46 4.57 -25.57
CA PRO A 102 6.58 5.97 -25.92
C PRO A 102 7.86 6.56 -25.31
N LEU A 103 8.84 6.81 -26.18
CA LEU A 103 9.96 7.76 -26.07
C LEU A 103 10.45 8.03 -24.65
N ALA A 104 11.43 7.22 -24.22
CA ALA A 104 12.50 7.75 -23.38
C ALA A 104 13.30 8.75 -24.23
N ALA A 105 12.93 10.03 -24.15
CA ALA A 105 13.73 11.08 -24.73
C ALA A 105 15.10 11.15 -24.03
N GLU A 106 16.14 11.23 -24.86
CA GLU A 106 17.55 11.46 -24.56
C GLU A 106 18.39 10.22 -24.21
N CYS A 107 18.79 9.46 -25.25
CA CYS A 107 20.20 9.09 -25.54
C CYS A 107 20.36 8.29 -26.86
N PHE A 108 19.58 8.56 -27.90
CA PHE A 108 19.83 7.98 -29.23
C PHE A 108 20.39 9.05 -30.19
N VAL A 109 21.71 9.22 -30.14
CA VAL A 109 22.51 9.78 -31.25
C VAL A 109 23.75 8.90 -31.37
N GLY A 110 23.86 8.19 -32.49
CA GLY A 110 24.82 7.11 -32.69
C GLY A 110 26.27 7.56 -32.88
N ASN A 111 27.15 6.57 -32.73
CA ASN A 111 28.36 6.39 -33.52
C ASN A 111 28.41 4.91 -33.92
N GLU A 112 27.86 4.57 -35.09
CA GLU A 112 27.76 3.21 -35.65
C GLU A 112 29.10 2.63 -36.17
N SER A 113 30.25 3.01 -35.59
CA SER A 113 31.56 2.60 -36.13
C SER A 113 32.32 1.56 -35.32
N HIS A 114 31.80 1.09 -34.17
CA HIS A 114 32.43 0.05 -33.33
C HIS A 114 31.54 -1.16 -32.99
N ASP A 115 30.28 -1.18 -33.43
CA ASP A 115 29.27 -2.17 -33.02
C ASP A 115 29.29 -3.47 -33.86
N SER A 116 30.10 -3.54 -34.93
CA SER A 116 30.14 -4.70 -35.80
C SER A 116 30.98 -5.84 -35.19
N GLY A 117 30.32 -6.74 -34.45
CA GLY A 117 30.89 -8.02 -33.99
C GLY A 117 31.03 -8.20 -32.48
N MET A 118 30.37 -7.37 -31.66
CA MET A 118 30.31 -7.56 -30.21
C MET A 118 28.95 -8.11 -29.76
N ASN A 119 28.98 -9.05 -28.81
CA ASN A 119 27.80 -9.54 -28.12
C ASN A 119 27.53 -8.65 -26.92
N HIS A 120 26.25 -8.40 -26.61
CA HIS A 120 25.87 -7.49 -25.55
C HIS A 120 24.97 -8.14 -24.52
N PHE A 121 25.09 -7.72 -23.27
CA PHE A 121 24.09 -7.96 -22.25
C PHE A 121 23.67 -6.64 -21.59
N MET A 122 22.40 -6.57 -21.22
CA MET A 122 21.78 -5.41 -20.60
C MET A 122 21.52 -5.69 -19.13
N VAL A 123 21.96 -4.77 -18.27
CA VAL A 123 21.59 -4.73 -16.85
C VAL A 123 20.53 -3.65 -16.67
N HIS A 124 19.30 -4.08 -16.37
CA HIS A 124 18.15 -3.20 -16.21
C HIS A 124 18.01 -2.76 -14.75
N THR A 125 17.93 -1.45 -14.56
CA THR A 125 17.89 -0.78 -13.26
C THR A 125 16.93 0.41 -13.31
N PHE A 126 16.97 1.27 -12.30
CA PHE A 126 16.23 2.51 -12.26
C PHE A 126 17.10 3.64 -11.72
N GLN A 127 16.75 4.86 -12.10
CA GLN A 127 17.33 6.07 -11.55
C GLN A 127 16.24 6.94 -10.93
N LYS A 128 16.58 7.58 -9.81
CA LYS A 128 15.70 8.52 -9.12
C LYS A 128 15.86 9.92 -9.73
N SER A 129 14.76 10.63 -9.91
CA SER A 129 14.82 12.02 -10.35
C SER A 129 15.48 12.90 -9.28
N LYS A 130 16.37 13.81 -9.71
CA LYS A 130 17.03 14.78 -8.82
C LYS A 130 16.06 15.82 -8.26
N SER A 131 14.99 16.14 -9.00
CA SER A 131 13.98 17.14 -8.60
C SER A 131 12.79 16.52 -7.89
N GLN A 132 12.53 15.23 -8.11
CA GLN A 132 11.42 14.47 -7.54
C GLN A 132 11.93 13.11 -7.05
N PRO A 133 12.44 13.01 -5.80
CA PRO A 133 13.08 11.81 -5.26
C PRO A 133 12.21 10.55 -5.32
N CYS A 134 10.89 10.69 -5.19
CA CYS A 134 9.94 9.59 -5.29
C CYS A 134 9.72 9.07 -6.71
N LEU A 135 10.12 9.82 -7.75
CA LEU A 135 9.91 9.43 -9.15
C LEU A 135 11.08 8.59 -9.64
N TRP A 136 10.79 7.36 -10.03
CA TRP A 136 11.78 6.40 -10.54
C TRP A 136 11.58 6.20 -12.03
N SER A 137 12.67 6.27 -12.79
CA SER A 137 12.67 6.05 -14.25
C SER A 137 13.57 4.87 -14.59
N LEU A 138 13.21 4.14 -15.64
CA LEU A 138 14.00 3.00 -16.12
C LEU A 138 15.38 3.47 -16.57
N ALA A 139 16.41 2.68 -16.26
CA ALA A 139 17.77 2.90 -16.72
C ALA A 139 18.39 1.55 -17.12
N VAL A 140 19.32 1.57 -18.08
CA VAL A 140 19.94 0.36 -18.62
C VAL A 140 21.44 0.60 -18.77
N TYR A 141 22.24 -0.39 -18.35
CA TYR A 141 23.67 -0.45 -18.66
C TYR A 141 23.91 -1.56 -19.68
N LYS A 142 24.45 -1.20 -20.84
CA LYS A 142 24.80 -2.14 -21.91
C LYS A 142 26.29 -2.45 -21.85
N PHE A 143 26.60 -3.71 -21.57
CA PHE A 143 27.96 -4.24 -21.53
C PHE A 143 28.21 -5.12 -22.76
N GLY A 144 29.36 -4.95 -23.40
CA GLY A 144 29.77 -5.66 -24.61
C GLY A 144 31.01 -6.53 -24.40
N ASN A 145 31.04 -7.70 -25.02
CA ASN A 145 32.24 -8.53 -25.18
C ASN A 145 32.21 -9.26 -26.53
N LYS A 146 33.38 -9.53 -27.12
CA LYS A 146 33.49 -10.33 -28.35
C LYS A 146 33.10 -11.79 -28.12
N ASP A 147 33.36 -12.33 -26.93
CA ASP A 147 33.00 -13.68 -26.55
C ASP A 147 31.58 -13.74 -25.96
N LEU A 148 30.69 -14.43 -26.67
CA LEU A 148 29.32 -14.68 -26.23
C LEU A 148 29.28 -15.46 -24.91
N GLN A 149 30.22 -16.39 -24.67
CA GLN A 149 30.22 -17.17 -23.43
C GLN A 149 30.50 -16.30 -22.21
N THR A 150 31.38 -15.31 -22.34
CA THR A 150 31.62 -14.30 -21.31
C THR A 150 30.35 -13.52 -20.99
N CYS A 151 29.60 -13.04 -21.99
CA CYS A 151 28.32 -12.37 -21.78
C CYS A 151 27.31 -13.29 -21.08
N GLN A 152 27.16 -14.54 -21.54
CA GLN A 152 26.25 -15.52 -20.95
C GLN A 152 26.62 -15.85 -19.49
N MET A 153 27.91 -15.99 -19.19
CA MET A 153 28.41 -16.21 -17.84
C MET A 153 27.98 -15.05 -16.92
N TRP A 154 28.17 -13.79 -17.34
CA TRP A 154 27.75 -12.63 -16.56
C TRP A 154 26.24 -12.59 -16.33
N VAL A 155 25.44 -12.80 -17.37
CA VAL A 155 23.98 -12.88 -17.27
C VAL A 155 23.55 -13.95 -16.28
N ASN A 156 24.15 -15.14 -16.34
CA ASN A 156 23.86 -16.24 -15.42
C ASN A 156 24.23 -15.89 -13.98
N LYS A 157 25.43 -15.36 -13.73
CA LYS A 157 25.91 -14.99 -12.39
C LYS A 157 25.09 -13.87 -11.75
N ILE A 158 24.69 -12.87 -12.55
CA ILE A 158 23.80 -11.80 -12.09
C ILE A 158 22.43 -12.38 -11.77
N ASN A 159 21.84 -13.19 -12.66
CA ASN A 159 20.56 -13.87 -12.40
C ASN A 159 20.60 -14.75 -11.14
N ASP A 160 21.67 -15.52 -10.91
CA ASP A 160 21.87 -16.31 -9.70
C ASP A 160 21.85 -15.43 -8.45
N SER A 161 22.46 -14.25 -8.51
CA SER A 161 22.49 -13.29 -7.41
C SER A 161 21.11 -12.65 -7.18
N LEU A 162 20.43 -12.24 -8.25
CA LEU A 162 19.07 -11.71 -8.18
C LEU A 162 18.06 -12.74 -7.65
N SER A 163 18.25 -14.03 -7.95
CA SER A 163 17.37 -15.11 -7.46
C SER A 163 17.43 -15.29 -5.94
N LYS A 164 18.51 -14.82 -5.30
CA LYS A 164 18.74 -14.85 -3.85
C LYS A 164 18.16 -13.63 -3.13
N GLU A 165 17.76 -12.59 -3.85
CA GLU A 165 17.13 -11.41 -3.27
C GLU A 165 15.78 -11.76 -2.64
N VAL A 166 15.69 -11.58 -1.32
CA VAL A 166 14.49 -11.94 -0.56
C VAL A 166 13.37 -10.94 -0.80
N GLY A 167 12.14 -11.45 -0.97
CA GLY A 167 10.93 -10.63 -1.04
C GLY A 167 10.52 -10.21 -2.45
N ARG A 168 11.32 -10.49 -3.49
CA ARG A 168 10.88 -10.29 -4.87
C ARG A 168 9.74 -11.26 -5.21
N PRO A 169 8.63 -10.80 -5.81
CA PRO A 169 7.54 -11.68 -6.20
C PRO A 169 7.94 -12.54 -7.40
N LYS A 170 7.34 -13.72 -7.53
CA LYS A 170 7.48 -14.61 -8.68
C LYS A 170 6.16 -14.81 -9.42
N ASN A 171 5.05 -14.86 -8.68
CA ASN A 171 3.71 -15.03 -9.24
C ASN A 171 2.79 -13.91 -8.75
N LEU A 172 2.15 -13.19 -9.67
CA LEU A 172 1.23 -12.09 -9.36
C LEU A 172 -0.11 -12.28 -10.06
N LEU A 173 -1.20 -12.06 -9.32
CA LEU A 173 -2.55 -11.92 -9.87
C LEU A 173 -2.79 -10.43 -10.16
N VAL A 174 -3.12 -10.09 -11.39
CA VAL A 174 -3.24 -8.69 -11.83
C VAL A 174 -4.67 -8.41 -12.27
N PHE A 175 -5.35 -7.51 -11.57
CA PHE A 175 -6.64 -6.99 -11.99
C PHE A 175 -6.44 -5.68 -12.75
N VAL A 176 -7.01 -5.60 -13.95
CA VAL A 176 -6.98 -4.39 -14.78
C VAL A 176 -8.38 -3.84 -14.92
N HIS A 177 -8.60 -2.59 -14.52
CA HIS A 177 -9.84 -1.89 -14.81
C HIS A 177 -9.70 -1.06 -16.08
N PRO A 178 -10.26 -1.50 -17.23
CA PRO A 178 -9.98 -0.88 -18.52
C PRO A 178 -10.46 0.57 -18.60
N MET A 179 -11.54 0.92 -17.88
CA MET A 179 -12.12 2.26 -17.90
C MET A 179 -11.47 3.25 -16.91
N SER A 180 -10.48 2.81 -16.12
CA SER A 180 -9.72 3.69 -15.21
C SER A 180 -9.05 4.83 -15.98
N GLY A 181 -9.04 6.03 -15.39
CA GLY A 181 -8.17 7.13 -15.86
C GLY A 181 -8.46 7.61 -17.26
N LYS A 182 -9.74 7.90 -17.57
CA LYS A 182 -10.22 8.23 -18.92
C LYS A 182 -10.03 7.08 -19.93
N GLY A 183 -10.16 5.83 -19.49
CA GLY A 183 -10.03 4.65 -20.36
C GLY A 183 -8.58 4.21 -20.64
N ASN A 184 -7.62 4.66 -19.84
CA ASN A 184 -6.20 4.34 -20.02
C ASN A 184 -5.74 3.10 -19.24
N GLY A 185 -6.58 2.48 -18.41
CA GLY A 185 -6.16 1.39 -17.53
C GLY A 185 -5.47 0.22 -18.26
N ARG A 186 -5.99 -0.17 -19.43
CA ARG A 186 -5.37 -1.20 -20.28
C ARG A 186 -4.02 -0.76 -20.84
N ARG A 187 -3.94 0.45 -21.39
CA ARG A 187 -2.70 1.03 -21.94
C ARG A 187 -1.62 1.18 -20.87
N ILE A 188 -2.01 1.57 -19.66
CA ILE A 188 -1.10 1.68 -18.52
C ILE A 188 -0.53 0.30 -18.18
N TRP A 189 -1.36 -0.74 -18.13
CA TRP A 189 -0.86 -2.11 -17.95
C TRP A 189 0.10 -2.52 -19.08
N GLU A 190 -0.28 -2.30 -20.34
CA GLU A 190 0.58 -2.61 -21.51
C GLU A 190 1.94 -1.89 -21.45
N THR A 191 1.98 -0.68 -20.89
CA THR A 191 3.22 0.09 -20.70
C THR A 191 4.14 -0.55 -19.65
N VAL A 192 3.60 -1.08 -18.55
CA VAL A 192 4.39 -1.61 -17.43
C VAL A 192 4.62 -3.11 -17.50
N ALA A 193 3.79 -3.87 -18.21
CA ALA A 193 3.89 -5.33 -18.35
C ALA A 193 5.29 -5.83 -18.78
N PRO A 194 6.02 -5.14 -19.70
CA PRO A 194 7.38 -5.54 -20.05
C PRO A 194 8.37 -5.52 -18.87
N ILE A 195 8.15 -4.67 -17.86
CA ILE A 195 9.00 -4.62 -16.65
C ILE A 195 8.87 -5.94 -15.88
N PHE A 196 7.64 -6.46 -15.73
CA PHE A 196 7.37 -7.74 -15.06
C PHE A 196 7.92 -8.93 -15.84
N SER A 197 7.74 -8.93 -17.17
CA SER A 197 8.26 -9.98 -18.04
C SER A 197 9.80 -10.07 -17.98
N ARG A 198 10.50 -8.93 -18.10
CA ARG A 198 11.96 -8.86 -17.96
C ARG A 198 12.44 -9.31 -16.58
N ALA A 199 11.69 -8.97 -15.53
CA ALA A 199 11.97 -9.41 -14.16
C ALA A 199 11.66 -10.91 -13.92
N LYS A 200 11.23 -11.65 -14.95
CA LYS A 200 10.84 -13.07 -14.89
C LYS A 200 9.72 -13.34 -13.88
N ILE A 201 8.79 -12.39 -13.77
CA ILE A 201 7.61 -12.50 -12.92
C ILE A 201 6.44 -13.00 -13.76
N ASN A 202 5.84 -14.10 -13.33
CA ASN A 202 4.64 -14.64 -13.94
C ASN A 202 3.41 -13.83 -13.50
N THR A 203 2.63 -13.33 -14.46
CA THR A 203 1.45 -12.49 -14.21
C THR A 203 0.20 -13.12 -14.79
N LYS A 204 -0.78 -13.47 -13.94
CA LYS A 204 -2.13 -13.85 -14.37
C LYS A 204 -2.98 -12.58 -14.44
N VAL A 205 -3.36 -12.15 -15.65
CA VAL A 205 -4.09 -10.89 -15.85
C VAL A 205 -5.59 -11.15 -16.00
N ILE A 206 -6.40 -10.47 -15.20
CA ILE A 206 -7.87 -10.44 -15.28
C ILE A 206 -8.29 -9.01 -15.61
N VAL A 207 -8.82 -8.82 -16.82
CA VAL A 207 -9.45 -7.55 -17.21
C VAL A 207 -10.89 -7.56 -16.71
N THR A 208 -11.24 -6.58 -15.87
CA THR A 208 -12.58 -6.49 -15.29
C THR A 208 -13.60 -6.00 -16.31
N GLN A 209 -14.83 -6.53 -16.21
CA GLN A 209 -15.90 -6.31 -17.20
C GLN A 209 -17.04 -5.46 -16.66
N ARG A 210 -17.18 -5.38 -15.33
CA ARG A 210 -18.23 -4.65 -14.61
C ARG A 210 -17.70 -4.18 -13.25
N ALA A 211 -18.41 -3.26 -12.62
CA ALA A 211 -18.20 -2.91 -11.22
C ALA A 211 -18.46 -4.14 -10.33
N GLY A 212 -17.63 -4.34 -9.29
CA GLY A 212 -17.73 -5.50 -8.40
C GLY A 212 -17.11 -6.79 -8.96
N HIS A 213 -16.63 -6.82 -10.21
CA HIS A 213 -16.04 -8.03 -10.76
C HIS A 213 -14.80 -8.49 -9.99
N ALA A 214 -13.91 -7.57 -9.61
CA ALA A 214 -12.72 -7.93 -8.85
C ALA A 214 -13.10 -8.34 -7.41
N PHE A 215 -14.10 -7.70 -6.82
CA PHE A 215 -14.67 -8.11 -5.53
C PHE A 215 -15.17 -9.56 -5.57
N ASP A 216 -15.97 -9.91 -6.58
CA ASP A 216 -16.57 -11.24 -6.73
C ASP A 216 -15.49 -12.32 -6.92
N VAL A 217 -14.48 -12.04 -7.75
CA VAL A 217 -13.34 -12.95 -7.96
C VAL A 217 -12.55 -13.14 -6.67
N MET A 218 -12.22 -12.07 -5.95
CA MET A 218 -11.47 -12.17 -4.70
C MET A 218 -12.24 -12.86 -3.57
N THR A 219 -13.56 -12.67 -3.54
CA THR A 219 -14.45 -13.32 -2.56
C THR A 219 -14.56 -14.81 -2.83
N SER A 220 -14.68 -15.19 -4.12
CA SER A 220 -14.86 -16.58 -4.55
C SER A 220 -13.56 -17.39 -4.58
N ALA A 221 -12.42 -16.74 -4.75
CA ALA A 221 -11.12 -17.41 -4.79
C ALA A 221 -10.86 -18.17 -3.48
N THR A 222 -10.29 -19.37 -3.54
CA THR A 222 -9.95 -20.13 -2.32
C THR A 222 -8.65 -19.64 -1.69
N ASN A 223 -8.38 -20.05 -0.45
CA ASN A 223 -7.09 -19.74 0.18
C ASN A 223 -5.93 -20.47 -0.52
N GLU A 224 -6.12 -21.69 -1.02
CA GLU A 224 -5.09 -22.41 -1.78
C GLU A 224 -4.73 -21.67 -3.06
N GLU A 225 -5.73 -21.19 -3.80
CA GLU A 225 -5.52 -20.41 -5.02
C GLU A 225 -4.74 -19.13 -4.74
N LEU A 226 -5.14 -18.36 -3.72
CA LEU A 226 -4.44 -17.12 -3.37
C LEU A 226 -3.02 -17.37 -2.83
N ASN A 227 -2.79 -18.48 -2.12
CA ASN A 227 -1.47 -18.86 -1.62
C ASN A 227 -0.48 -19.20 -2.75
N SER A 228 -0.95 -19.46 -3.98
CA SER A 228 -0.08 -19.63 -5.15
C SER A 228 0.51 -18.33 -5.69
N TYR A 229 -0.01 -17.17 -5.27
CA TYR A 229 0.48 -15.85 -5.64
C TYR A 229 1.26 -15.20 -4.50
N ASP A 230 2.33 -14.50 -4.85
CA ASP A 230 3.08 -13.65 -3.92
C ASP A 230 2.37 -12.29 -3.70
N GLY A 231 1.41 -11.97 -4.57
CA GLY A 231 0.62 -10.75 -4.44
C GLY A 231 -0.46 -10.55 -5.48
N VAL A 232 -1.32 -9.57 -5.19
CA VAL A 232 -2.46 -9.15 -6.03
C VAL A 232 -2.31 -7.68 -6.39
N LEU A 233 -2.35 -7.36 -7.67
CA LEU A 233 -2.17 -6.00 -8.19
C LEU A 233 -3.48 -5.41 -8.69
N ALA A 234 -3.71 -4.14 -8.36
CA ALA A 234 -4.77 -3.30 -8.92
C ALA A 234 -4.16 -2.32 -9.93
N VAL A 235 -4.50 -2.44 -11.21
CA VAL A 235 -4.24 -1.40 -12.23
C VAL A 235 -5.49 -0.54 -12.34
N GLY A 236 -5.52 0.55 -11.58
CA GLY A 236 -6.72 1.36 -11.36
C GLY A 236 -6.51 2.50 -10.38
N GLY A 237 -7.62 3.09 -9.93
CA GLY A 237 -7.61 4.10 -8.87
C GLY A 237 -7.94 3.54 -7.48
N ASP A 238 -7.99 4.44 -6.49
CA ASP A 238 -8.24 4.10 -5.08
C ASP A 238 -9.50 3.23 -4.89
N GLY A 239 -10.62 3.57 -5.54
CA GLY A 239 -11.86 2.78 -5.44
C GLY A 239 -11.73 1.35 -6.01
N PHE A 240 -10.96 1.17 -7.09
CA PHE A 240 -10.73 -0.18 -7.65
C PHE A 240 -9.84 -1.03 -6.76
N PHE A 241 -8.83 -0.42 -6.14
CA PHE A 241 -8.05 -1.06 -5.09
C PHE A 241 -8.93 -1.42 -3.88
N ASN A 242 -9.84 -0.53 -3.47
CA ASN A 242 -10.77 -0.78 -2.37
C ASN A 242 -11.75 -1.93 -2.68
N GLU A 243 -12.19 -2.08 -3.93
CA GLU A 243 -13.01 -3.21 -4.41
C GLU A 243 -12.27 -4.54 -4.17
N ILE A 244 -11.00 -4.64 -4.61
CA ILE A 244 -10.14 -5.81 -4.41
C ILE A 244 -9.89 -6.06 -2.91
N LEU A 245 -9.58 -5.02 -2.15
CA LEU A 245 -9.33 -5.10 -0.72
C LEU A 245 -10.54 -5.65 0.03
N ASN A 246 -11.75 -5.13 -0.26
CA ASN A 246 -12.97 -5.59 0.37
C ASN A 246 -13.30 -7.03 -0.04
N GLY A 247 -13.11 -7.42 -1.31
CA GLY A 247 -13.32 -8.81 -1.72
C GLY A 247 -12.34 -9.78 -1.03
N PHE A 248 -11.11 -9.33 -0.81
CA PHE A 248 -10.12 -10.07 -0.04
C PHE A 248 -10.49 -10.18 1.45
N LEU A 249 -10.76 -9.07 2.13
CA LEU A 249 -10.97 -9.05 3.57
C LEU A 249 -12.36 -9.54 4.00
N SER A 250 -13.40 -9.40 3.19
CA SER A 250 -14.77 -9.75 3.62
C SER A 250 -14.95 -11.23 3.92
N SER A 251 -14.29 -12.12 3.18
CA SER A 251 -14.34 -13.57 3.42
C SER A 251 -13.33 -14.07 4.45
N ARG A 252 -12.30 -13.26 4.75
CA ARG A 252 -11.06 -13.71 5.43
C ARG A 252 -10.76 -13.01 6.74
N HIS A 253 -11.14 -11.75 6.87
CA HIS A 253 -10.90 -10.99 8.09
C HIS A 253 -12.13 -11.03 8.99
N LYS A 254 -12.27 -12.12 9.75
CA LYS A 254 -13.34 -12.34 10.73
C LYS A 254 -12.99 -11.71 12.07
N ALA A 255 -12.78 -10.39 12.10
CA ALA A 255 -12.48 -9.67 13.32
C ALA A 255 -13.74 -9.28 14.10
N PRO A 256 -13.69 -9.21 15.45
CA PRO A 256 -14.81 -8.79 16.28
C PRO A 256 -15.22 -7.35 15.95
N PHE A 257 -16.51 -7.06 16.04
CA PHE A 257 -17.02 -5.72 15.75
C PHE A 257 -16.57 -4.69 16.80
N PRO A 258 -16.36 -3.42 16.40
CA PRO A 258 -16.13 -2.33 17.33
C PRO A 258 -17.35 -2.11 18.24
N ARG A 259 -17.15 -1.38 19.35
CA ARG A 259 -18.24 -1.02 20.27
C ARG A 259 -19.40 -0.37 19.50
N ILE A 260 -20.62 -0.82 19.82
CA ILE A 260 -21.86 -0.25 19.29
C ILE A 260 -22.07 1.15 19.91
N PRO A 261 -22.60 2.14 19.17
CA PRO A 261 -22.92 3.45 19.74
C PRO A 261 -23.89 3.32 20.94
N SER A 262 -23.73 4.20 21.94
CA SER A 262 -24.21 4.02 23.33
C SER A 262 -25.72 3.79 23.53
N ASP A 263 -26.59 4.21 22.60
CA ASP A 263 -28.05 4.15 22.78
C ASP A 263 -28.65 2.74 22.55
N PHE A 264 -27.84 1.69 22.60
CA PHE A 264 -28.33 0.32 22.36
C PHE A 264 -29.11 -0.24 23.56
N PHE A 265 -28.77 0.18 24.79
CA PHE A 265 -29.37 -0.33 26.01
C PHE A 265 -30.69 0.35 26.41
N ASP A 266 -30.98 1.54 25.90
CA ASP A 266 -32.25 2.23 26.19
C ASP A 266 -33.43 1.65 25.36
N ALA A 267 -33.15 0.90 24.30
CA ALA A 267 -34.16 0.25 23.45
C ALA A 267 -34.47 -1.21 23.87
N LEU A 268 -33.60 -1.85 24.66
CA LEU A 268 -33.88 -3.11 25.36
C LEU A 268 -34.11 -2.78 26.84
N GLY A 269 -35.29 -2.27 27.16
CA GLY A 269 -35.69 -2.08 28.55
C GLY A 269 -35.50 -3.38 29.35
N ASN A 270 -34.84 -3.25 30.50
CA ASN A 270 -34.80 -4.17 31.63
C ASN A 270 -35.35 -5.59 31.36
N ASN A 271 -34.46 -6.52 30.98
CA ASN A 271 -34.31 -7.82 31.63
C ASN A 271 -33.27 -8.69 30.90
N SER A 272 -32.42 -9.33 31.72
CA SER A 272 -31.56 -10.48 31.46
C SER A 272 -30.11 -10.27 30.95
N ASN A 273 -29.23 -10.99 31.64
CA ASN A 273 -27.77 -11.14 31.55
C ASN A 273 -27.24 -11.60 30.16
N PRO A 274 -25.93 -11.51 29.90
CA PRO A 274 -25.36 -11.72 28.56
C PRO A 274 -25.48 -13.18 28.12
N LEU A 275 -26.44 -13.45 27.23
CA LEU A 275 -26.55 -14.71 26.51
C LEU A 275 -25.63 -14.67 25.29
N VAL A 276 -24.54 -15.41 25.40
CA VAL A 276 -23.89 -16.07 24.26
C VAL A 276 -24.95 -16.98 23.65
N ASN A 277 -25.34 -16.76 22.40
CA ASN A 277 -26.15 -17.73 21.67
C ASN A 277 -25.80 -17.77 20.19
N ASP A 278 -25.46 -19.00 19.77
CA ASP A 278 -25.40 -19.52 18.42
C ASP A 278 -26.68 -19.23 17.61
N PRO A 279 -26.59 -18.99 16.29
CA PRO A 279 -27.75 -18.88 15.43
C PRO A 279 -28.08 -20.25 14.83
N ASN A 280 -29.00 -20.99 15.44
CA ASN A 280 -29.79 -22.01 14.76
C ASN A 280 -31.11 -22.21 15.51
N GLY A 281 -32.21 -21.74 14.93
CA GLY A 281 -33.55 -22.03 15.46
C GLY A 281 -34.65 -21.11 14.96
N ALA A 282 -35.46 -21.67 14.05
CA ALA A 282 -36.89 -21.40 13.79
C ALA A 282 -37.31 -20.15 12.98
N ASP A 283 -37.67 -20.39 11.71
CA ASP A 283 -39.04 -20.38 11.14
C ASP A 283 -40.11 -19.58 11.91
N SER A 284 -41.05 -18.85 11.33
CA SER A 284 -41.49 -18.57 9.96
C SER A 284 -42.64 -17.55 10.11
N GLU A 285 -42.75 -16.54 9.25
CA GLU A 285 -44.05 -16.12 8.69
C GLU A 285 -43.84 -15.05 7.60
N SER A 286 -44.44 -15.33 6.45
CA SER A 286 -44.35 -14.63 5.19
C SER A 286 -45.24 -13.40 5.13
N HIS A 287 -44.70 -12.24 4.74
CA HIS A 287 -45.46 -11.24 3.98
C HIS A 287 -44.53 -10.47 3.03
N ASN A 288 -44.79 -10.67 1.74
CA ASN A 288 -44.13 -9.99 0.63
C ASN A 288 -44.47 -8.49 0.62
N ASN A 289 -43.47 -7.63 0.53
CA ASN A 289 -43.56 -6.34 -0.16
C ASN A 289 -42.20 -6.00 -0.78
N ILE A 290 -42.21 -5.91 -2.10
CA ILE A 290 -41.07 -5.62 -2.97
C ILE A 290 -40.94 -4.09 -3.05
N GLU A 291 -39.81 -3.53 -2.63
CA GLU A 291 -39.36 -2.20 -3.04
C GLU A 291 -37.90 -2.24 -3.47
N SER A 292 -37.60 -1.41 -4.47
CA SER A 292 -36.62 -1.65 -5.51
C SER A 292 -35.32 -0.89 -5.25
N ASP A 293 -34.18 -1.60 -5.17
CA ASP A 293 -32.84 -1.03 -5.28
C ASP A 293 -32.26 -1.33 -6.67
N PRO A 294 -31.63 -0.36 -7.35
CA PRO A 294 -31.06 -0.59 -8.68
C PRO A 294 -29.64 -1.18 -8.56
N LEU A 295 -29.39 -2.20 -9.39
CA LEU A 295 -28.11 -2.84 -9.70
C LEU A 295 -27.64 -3.92 -8.70
N LEU A 296 -28.18 -5.13 -8.85
CA LEU A 296 -27.47 -6.41 -9.02
C LEU A 296 -28.55 -7.51 -9.17
N SER A 297 -28.57 -8.25 -10.28
CA SER A 297 -29.47 -9.40 -10.48
C SER A 297 -28.75 -10.59 -11.12
N SER A 298 -29.12 -11.79 -10.63
CA SER A 298 -28.90 -13.17 -11.12
C SER A 298 -27.88 -13.96 -10.27
N SER A 299 -28.10 -15.21 -9.88
CA SER A 299 -29.24 -16.15 -9.93
C SER A 299 -28.83 -17.33 -9.05
N ALA A 300 -29.69 -17.76 -8.13
CA ALA A 300 -29.42 -18.86 -7.21
C ALA A 300 -29.56 -20.23 -7.89
N HIS A 301 -28.57 -21.11 -7.70
CA HIS A 301 -28.76 -22.54 -7.84
C HIS A 301 -28.52 -23.20 -6.48
N ASN A 302 -29.58 -23.84 -5.98
CA ASN A 302 -29.60 -24.76 -4.86
C ASN A 302 -28.96 -26.10 -5.30
N GLU A 303 -28.15 -26.69 -4.44
CA GLU A 303 -28.12 -28.15 -4.27
C GLU A 303 -27.63 -28.51 -2.85
N SER A 304 -28.49 -29.22 -2.13
CA SER A 304 -28.34 -29.88 -0.82
C SER A 304 -27.33 -31.03 -0.88
N GLY A 305 -26.47 -31.27 0.13
CA GLY A 305 -26.74 -32.13 1.30
C GLY A 305 -27.03 -33.60 0.90
N PHE A 306 -26.36 -34.66 1.33
CA PHE A 306 -25.82 -35.02 2.65
C PHE A 306 -25.01 -36.35 2.52
N SER A 307 -24.11 -36.64 3.46
CA SER A 307 -24.21 -37.88 4.25
C SER A 307 -23.31 -37.86 5.49
N HIS A 308 -23.97 -38.05 6.63
CA HIS A 308 -23.41 -38.22 7.96
C HIS A 308 -22.75 -39.59 8.12
N LEU A 309 -21.69 -39.66 8.94
CA LEU A 309 -21.45 -40.79 9.86
C LEU A 309 -20.75 -40.24 11.13
N ARG A 310 -21.46 -40.31 12.25
CA ARG A 310 -20.94 -40.08 13.60
C ARG A 310 -20.40 -41.40 14.14
N THR A 311 -19.20 -41.37 14.71
CA THR A 311 -18.82 -42.28 15.79
C THR A 311 -18.03 -41.50 16.84
N ASN A 312 -18.49 -41.59 18.08
CA ASN A 312 -17.83 -41.09 19.29
C ASN A 312 -16.45 -41.72 19.42
N ASP A 313 -15.43 -40.91 19.73
CA ASP A 313 -14.49 -41.28 20.78
C ASP A 313 -13.75 -40.04 21.31
N GLY A 314 -13.57 -40.01 22.63
CA GLY A 314 -12.86 -38.96 23.33
C GLY A 314 -11.36 -39.08 23.10
N SER A 315 -10.76 -38.06 22.50
CA SER A 315 -9.33 -37.77 22.61
C SER A 315 -9.08 -36.32 22.23
N HIS A 316 -8.08 -35.72 22.87
CA HIS A 316 -7.58 -34.37 22.67
C HIS A 316 -7.65 -33.88 21.21
N ILE A 317 -8.37 -32.78 20.96
CA ILE A 317 -8.25 -32.00 19.73
C ILE A 317 -7.82 -30.59 20.15
N GLU A 318 -6.54 -30.46 20.49
CA GLU A 318 -5.80 -29.27 20.10
C GLU A 318 -5.46 -29.46 18.63
N ASP A 319 -6.28 -28.96 17.71
CA ASP A 319 -5.84 -28.60 16.35
C ASP A 319 -6.97 -27.94 15.54
N GLN A 320 -6.56 -26.92 14.75
CA GLN A 320 -7.29 -26.23 13.67
C GLN A 320 -8.17 -25.03 14.06
N ILE A 321 -7.55 -23.99 14.63
CA ILE A 321 -7.95 -22.61 14.26
C ILE A 321 -7.27 -22.33 12.91
N GLU A 322 -7.98 -22.59 11.81
CA GLU A 322 -7.53 -22.23 10.46
C GLU A 322 -7.14 -20.74 10.41
N ASN A 323 -5.94 -20.45 9.89
CA ASN A 323 -5.48 -19.09 9.63
C ASN A 323 -6.43 -18.40 8.63
N PRO A 324 -7.17 -17.33 9.02
CA PRO A 324 -8.26 -16.85 8.19
C PRO A 324 -7.79 -15.87 7.10
N LEU A 325 -6.58 -15.31 7.20
CA LEU A 325 -5.93 -14.57 6.12
C LEU A 325 -4.90 -15.48 5.43
N PRO A 326 -4.90 -15.60 4.08
CA PRO A 326 -3.91 -16.37 3.36
C PRO A 326 -2.51 -15.82 3.66
N ASN A 327 -1.52 -16.71 3.51
CA ASN A 327 -0.10 -16.58 3.84
C ASN A 327 0.38 -15.14 4.12
N GLN A 328 1.10 -14.91 5.24
CA GLN A 328 1.72 -13.62 5.60
C GLN A 328 2.65 -13.01 4.52
N ARG A 329 2.84 -13.72 3.40
CA ARG A 329 3.60 -13.33 2.22
C ARG A 329 2.78 -12.54 1.18
N LEU A 330 1.47 -12.74 1.10
CA LEU A 330 0.64 -12.09 0.09
C LEU A 330 0.63 -10.58 0.30
N ARG A 331 0.99 -9.85 -0.75
CA ARG A 331 1.03 -8.38 -0.75
C ARG A 331 0.08 -7.82 -1.79
N LEU A 332 -0.54 -6.69 -1.48
CA LEU A 332 -1.31 -5.94 -2.45
C LEU A 332 -0.42 -4.92 -3.16
N GLY A 333 -0.69 -4.62 -4.42
CA GLY A 333 0.00 -3.58 -5.16
C GLY A 333 -0.98 -2.72 -5.93
N ILE A 334 -0.60 -1.48 -6.20
CA ILE A 334 -1.42 -0.55 -6.96
C ILE A 334 -0.55 0.16 -8.00
N ILE A 335 -0.98 0.07 -9.26
CA ILE A 335 -0.42 0.81 -10.39
C ILE A 335 -1.43 1.93 -10.72
N PRO A 336 -1.06 3.20 -10.50
CA PRO A 336 -1.99 4.33 -10.58
C PRO A 336 -2.55 4.47 -11.99
N ALA A 337 -3.87 4.35 -12.10
CA ALA A 337 -4.63 4.71 -13.28
C ALA A 337 -5.90 5.50 -12.90
N GLY A 338 -6.05 5.92 -11.64
CA GLY A 338 -7.22 6.65 -11.18
C GLY A 338 -7.14 8.13 -11.50
N SER A 339 -7.83 8.95 -10.71
CA SER A 339 -7.81 10.42 -10.84
C SER A 339 -7.27 11.15 -9.61
N THR A 340 -7.30 10.48 -8.46
CA THR A 340 -6.80 10.98 -7.18
C THR A 340 -5.54 10.21 -6.80
N ASP A 341 -5.64 8.87 -6.77
CA ASP A 341 -4.54 7.93 -6.49
C ASP A 341 -3.84 8.25 -5.16
N ALA A 342 -4.64 8.59 -4.14
CA ALA A 342 -4.16 8.99 -2.83
C ALA A 342 -3.37 7.86 -2.15
N ILE A 343 -3.81 6.60 -2.32
CA ILE A 343 -3.13 5.44 -1.76
C ILE A 343 -1.71 5.33 -2.33
N VAL A 344 -1.57 5.43 -3.66
CA VAL A 344 -0.27 5.39 -4.32
C VAL A 344 0.60 6.56 -3.85
N ILE A 345 0.12 7.79 -3.93
CA ILE A 345 0.91 8.98 -3.57
C ILE A 345 1.42 8.91 -2.13
N CYS A 346 0.61 8.41 -1.20
CA CYS A 346 1.04 8.29 0.20
C CYS A 346 1.98 7.10 0.45
N THR A 347 1.96 6.07 -0.39
CA THR A 347 2.73 4.83 -0.16
C THR A 347 3.99 4.73 -1.02
N THR A 348 4.02 5.32 -2.21
CA THR A 348 5.19 5.39 -3.10
C THR A 348 5.75 6.80 -3.23
N GLY A 349 4.97 7.83 -2.87
CA GLY A 349 5.36 9.24 -3.00
C GLY A 349 5.11 9.86 -4.37
N ALA A 350 4.73 9.07 -5.39
CA ALA A 350 4.52 9.57 -6.75
C ALA A 350 3.39 8.84 -7.47
N ARG A 351 2.56 9.59 -8.20
CA ARG A 351 1.51 9.06 -9.08
C ARG A 351 2.09 8.67 -10.44
N ASP A 352 2.93 7.64 -10.45
CA ASP A 352 3.64 7.19 -11.64
C ASP A 352 3.59 5.65 -11.79
N PRO A 353 3.05 5.12 -12.91
CA PRO A 353 2.94 3.68 -13.13
C PRO A 353 4.29 2.94 -13.12
N ILE A 354 5.34 3.55 -13.65
CA ILE A 354 6.68 2.94 -13.73
C ILE A 354 7.28 2.81 -12.34
N THR A 355 7.17 3.85 -11.52
CA THR A 355 7.58 3.87 -10.11
C THR A 355 6.86 2.77 -9.32
N SER A 356 5.54 2.64 -9.47
CA SER A 356 4.78 1.55 -8.83
C SER A 356 5.26 0.17 -9.30
N ALA A 357 5.45 -0.02 -10.61
CA ALA A 357 5.93 -1.29 -11.17
C ALA A 357 7.31 -1.66 -10.60
N LEU A 358 8.23 -0.70 -10.52
CA LEU A 358 9.56 -0.90 -9.94
C LEU A 358 9.51 -1.29 -8.46
N HIS A 359 8.64 -0.66 -7.66
CA HIS A 359 8.44 -1.06 -6.27
C HIS A 359 7.94 -2.51 -6.14
N ILE A 360 7.06 -2.93 -7.05
CA ILE A 360 6.52 -4.29 -7.09
C ILE A 360 7.60 -5.30 -7.49
N VAL A 361 8.29 -5.12 -8.62
CA VAL A 361 9.28 -6.10 -9.10
C VAL A 361 10.50 -6.21 -8.18
N LEU A 362 10.87 -5.12 -7.50
CA LEU A 362 11.92 -5.13 -6.47
C LEU A 362 11.43 -5.67 -5.12
N GLY A 363 10.15 -6.01 -5.01
CA GLY A 363 9.59 -6.63 -3.81
C GLY A 363 9.59 -5.74 -2.58
N LYS A 364 9.48 -4.41 -2.75
CA LYS A 364 9.39 -3.46 -1.62
C LYS A 364 8.20 -3.84 -0.73
N LYS A 365 8.31 -3.55 0.57
CA LYS A 365 7.31 -3.94 1.56
C LYS A 365 7.01 -2.78 2.49
N LEU A 366 5.72 -2.50 2.64
CA LEU A 366 5.19 -1.52 3.59
C LEU A 366 3.88 -2.03 4.17
N CYS A 367 3.69 -1.94 5.48
CA CYS A 367 2.40 -2.26 6.10
C CYS A 367 1.47 -1.04 6.03
N LEU A 368 0.17 -1.28 5.82
CA LEU A 368 -0.87 -0.26 5.84
C LEU A 368 -1.95 -0.63 6.85
N ASP A 369 -2.34 0.34 7.66
CA ASP A 369 -3.50 0.28 8.53
C ASP A 369 -4.78 0.23 7.70
N VAL A 370 -5.78 -0.49 8.20
CA VAL A 370 -7.11 -0.57 7.56
C VAL A 370 -8.16 -0.37 8.62
N ALA A 371 -9.13 0.50 8.34
CA ALA A 371 -10.30 0.69 9.18
C ALA A 371 -11.38 -0.33 8.81
N GLN A 372 -11.84 -1.11 9.77
CA GLN A 372 -13.10 -1.83 9.68
C GLN A 372 -14.22 -0.86 10.06
N VAL A 373 -15.18 -0.68 9.15
CA VAL A 373 -16.35 0.18 9.29
C VAL A 373 -17.59 -0.69 9.33
N VAL A 374 -18.32 -0.62 10.44
CA VAL A 374 -19.55 -1.40 10.67
C VAL A 374 -20.73 -0.45 10.72
N ARG A 375 -21.66 -0.63 9.77
CA ARG A 375 -22.98 0.00 9.83
C ARG A 375 -23.90 -0.86 10.65
N TRP A 376 -24.54 -0.28 11.66
CA TRP A 376 -25.56 -0.94 12.48
C TRP A 376 -26.97 -0.67 11.99
N LYS A 377 -27.23 0.54 11.50
CA LYS A 377 -28.52 0.96 10.96
C LYS A 377 -28.33 1.80 9.70
N THR A 378 -29.14 1.54 8.68
CA THR A 378 -29.15 2.32 7.44
C THR A 378 -29.85 3.66 7.63
N THR A 379 -30.99 3.66 8.34
CA THR A 379 -31.79 4.84 8.69
C THR A 379 -32.16 4.79 10.18
N SER A 380 -32.74 5.87 10.71
CA SER A 380 -33.23 5.91 12.10
C SER A 380 -34.27 4.82 12.42
N THR A 381 -35.12 4.47 11.45
CA THR A 381 -36.21 3.48 11.58
C THR A 381 -35.84 2.07 11.13
N SER A 382 -34.72 1.88 10.42
CA SER A 382 -34.30 0.56 9.95
C SER A 382 -33.99 -0.39 11.11
N LYS A 383 -34.23 -1.68 10.88
CA LYS A 383 -33.78 -2.76 11.75
C LYS A 383 -32.25 -2.74 11.86
N ILE A 384 -31.75 -3.32 12.95
CA ILE A 384 -30.30 -3.46 13.14
C ILE A 384 -29.82 -4.59 12.23
N GLU A 385 -28.97 -4.24 11.27
CA GLU A 385 -28.39 -5.17 10.32
C GLU A 385 -26.90 -4.81 10.14
N PRO A 386 -25.99 -5.49 10.87
CA PRO A 386 -24.58 -5.18 10.83
C PRO A 386 -24.00 -5.47 9.45
N ARG A 387 -23.50 -4.42 8.77
CA ARG A 387 -22.79 -4.55 7.50
C ARG A 387 -21.38 -4.01 7.62
N VAL A 388 -20.40 -4.87 7.30
CA VAL A 388 -18.97 -4.54 7.37
C VAL A 388 -18.47 -4.05 6.01
N ARG A 389 -17.64 -3.02 6.04
CA ARG A 389 -16.78 -2.55 4.95
C ARG A 389 -15.40 -2.23 5.50
N TYR A 390 -14.40 -2.27 4.63
CA TYR A 390 -13.03 -1.88 4.95
C TYR A 390 -12.67 -0.62 4.19
N ALA A 391 -11.92 0.28 4.85
CA ALA A 391 -11.37 1.49 4.25
C ALA A 391 -9.86 1.55 4.52
N ALA A 392 -9.06 1.68 3.47
CA ALA A 392 -7.62 1.84 3.50
C ALA A 392 -7.19 3.30 3.64
N SER A 393 -7.97 4.28 3.15
CA SER A 393 -7.53 5.68 3.11
C SER A 393 -8.38 6.64 3.94
N PHE A 394 -9.70 6.63 3.75
CA PHE A 394 -10.60 7.66 4.26
C PHE A 394 -12.04 7.18 4.41
N ALA A 395 -12.67 7.60 5.50
CA ALA A 395 -14.12 7.57 5.69
C ALA A 395 -14.63 8.98 5.99
N GLY A 396 -15.61 9.49 5.24
CA GLY A 396 -16.10 10.86 5.40
C GLY A 396 -17.61 11.02 5.27
N TYR A 397 -18.20 11.86 6.11
CA TYR A 397 -19.62 12.20 6.17
C TYR A 397 -19.84 13.70 5.98
N GLY A 398 -21.05 14.10 5.61
CA GLY A 398 -21.41 15.50 5.38
C GLY A 398 -20.84 15.99 4.06
N PHE A 399 -20.10 17.11 4.06
CA PHE A 399 -19.49 17.68 2.84
C PHE A 399 -18.79 16.62 1.98
N TYR A 400 -18.01 15.72 2.58
CA TYR A 400 -17.31 14.66 1.84
C TYR A 400 -18.26 13.70 1.11
N GLY A 401 -19.30 13.23 1.79
CA GLY A 401 -20.29 12.32 1.22
C GLY A 401 -21.18 13.01 0.17
N ASP A 402 -21.58 14.24 0.45
CA ASP A 402 -22.38 15.06 -0.47
C ASP A 402 -21.62 15.34 -1.77
N VAL A 403 -20.30 15.60 -1.70
CA VAL A 403 -19.46 15.81 -2.88
C VAL A 403 -19.37 14.54 -3.71
N ILE A 404 -19.12 13.38 -3.10
CA ILE A 404 -19.10 12.12 -3.86
C ILE A 404 -20.46 11.86 -4.49
N THR A 405 -21.55 11.92 -3.72
CA THR A 405 -22.93 11.72 -4.19
C THR A 405 -23.27 12.61 -5.38
N GLU A 406 -22.89 13.89 -5.34
CA GLU A 406 -23.12 14.81 -6.45
C GLU A 406 -22.21 14.50 -7.65
N SER A 407 -20.94 14.16 -7.40
CA SER A 407 -19.95 13.88 -8.44
C SER A 407 -20.26 12.62 -9.26
N GLU A 408 -20.96 11.64 -8.68
CA GLU A 408 -21.36 10.41 -9.35
C GLU A 408 -22.35 10.65 -10.50
N LYS A 409 -23.15 11.73 -10.42
CA LYS A 409 -24.05 12.17 -11.50
C LYS A 409 -23.31 12.69 -12.74
N TYR A 410 -22.04 13.03 -12.59
CA TYR A 410 -21.22 13.69 -13.60
C TYR A 410 -19.97 12.88 -13.96
N ARG A 411 -20.03 11.54 -13.90
CA ARG A 411 -18.91 10.65 -14.30
C ARG A 411 -18.35 10.97 -15.69
N TRP A 412 -19.21 11.40 -16.62
CA TRP A 412 -18.82 11.79 -17.98
C TRP A 412 -17.82 12.96 -18.03
N MET A 413 -17.75 13.81 -16.99
CA MET A 413 -16.79 14.92 -16.90
C MET A 413 -15.38 14.48 -16.51
N GLY A 414 -15.19 13.20 -16.15
CA GLY A 414 -13.93 12.70 -15.61
C GLY A 414 -13.53 13.45 -14.34
N PRO A 415 -12.22 13.65 -14.06
CA PRO A 415 -11.73 14.23 -12.80
C PRO A 415 -12.28 15.63 -12.45
N LYS A 416 -12.69 16.42 -13.46
CA LYS A 416 -13.29 17.76 -13.27
C LYS A 416 -14.63 17.72 -12.53
N ARG A 417 -15.29 16.56 -12.49
CA ARG A 417 -16.55 16.35 -11.75
C ARG A 417 -16.41 16.72 -10.28
N TYR A 418 -15.25 16.50 -9.67
CA TYR A 418 -15.01 16.80 -8.26
C TYR A 418 -14.91 18.30 -7.99
N ASP A 419 -14.34 19.08 -8.90
CA ASP A 419 -14.27 20.54 -8.75
C ASP A 419 -15.68 21.16 -8.87
N TYR A 420 -16.46 20.68 -9.84
CA TYR A 420 -17.84 21.10 -10.04
C TYR A 420 -18.75 20.69 -8.86
N ALA A 421 -18.73 19.41 -8.48
CA ALA A 421 -19.51 18.91 -7.35
C ALA A 421 -19.08 19.57 -6.04
N GLY A 422 -17.77 19.71 -5.81
CA GLY A 422 -17.18 20.42 -4.67
C GLY A 422 -17.70 21.84 -4.55
N THR A 423 -17.65 22.61 -5.65
CA THR A 423 -18.17 23.99 -5.69
C THR A 423 -19.67 24.03 -5.39
N LYS A 424 -20.46 23.14 -6.01
CA LYS A 424 -21.91 23.10 -5.81
C LYS A 424 -22.31 22.74 -4.39
N VAL A 425 -21.61 21.78 -3.77
CA VAL A 425 -21.85 21.38 -2.38
C VAL A 425 -21.37 22.46 -1.42
N PHE A 426 -20.23 23.10 -1.70
CA PHE A 426 -19.73 24.25 -0.94
C PHE A 426 -20.75 25.40 -0.93
N LEU A 427 -21.33 25.76 -2.07
CA LEU A 427 -22.35 26.82 -2.15
C LEU A 427 -23.66 26.46 -1.42
N LYS A 428 -23.97 25.16 -1.28
CA LYS A 428 -25.14 24.71 -0.49
C LYS A 428 -24.87 24.72 1.02
N HIS A 429 -23.61 24.53 1.42
CA HIS A 429 -23.09 24.66 2.79
C HIS A 429 -23.98 24.04 3.87
N ARG A 430 -24.34 22.78 3.67
CA ARG A 430 -25.22 22.05 4.58
C ARG A 430 -24.43 21.55 5.79
N SER A 431 -25.00 21.73 6.98
CA SER A 431 -24.53 21.10 8.21
C SER A 431 -25.55 20.07 8.73
N TYR A 432 -25.03 19.04 9.39
CA TYR A 432 -25.76 17.86 9.85
C TYR A 432 -25.56 17.68 11.34
N GLU A 433 -26.62 17.38 12.08
CA GLU A 433 -26.53 17.11 13.51
C GLU A 433 -26.11 15.65 13.75
N ALA A 434 -25.13 15.43 14.63
CA ALA A 434 -24.65 14.09 14.94
C ALA A 434 -24.04 14.02 16.34
N GLU A 435 -23.93 12.80 16.86
CA GLU A 435 -23.12 12.44 18.01
C GLU A 435 -21.97 11.54 17.55
N VAL A 436 -20.74 11.90 17.92
CA VAL A 436 -19.52 11.17 17.63
C VAL A 436 -18.84 10.77 18.94
N GLY A 437 -18.69 9.47 19.17
CA GLY A 437 -17.89 8.94 20.27
C GLY A 437 -16.52 8.50 19.77
N TYR A 438 -15.46 8.67 20.55
CA TYR A 438 -14.12 8.18 20.17
C TYR A 438 -13.31 7.80 21.40
N LEU A 439 -12.33 6.92 21.21
CA LEU A 439 -11.46 6.47 22.28
C LEU A 439 -10.40 7.53 22.60
N GLU A 440 -10.27 7.88 23.88
CA GLU A 440 -9.18 8.73 24.36
C GLU A 440 -7.87 7.94 24.35
N VAL A 441 -6.85 8.52 23.73
CA VAL A 441 -5.49 7.98 23.73
C VAL A 441 -4.65 8.95 24.55
N GLU A 442 -4.07 8.48 25.66
CA GLU A 442 -3.09 9.29 26.37
C GLU A 442 -1.91 9.54 25.43
N SER A 443 -1.67 10.80 25.08
CA SER A 443 -0.42 11.19 24.42
C SER A 443 0.72 10.78 25.33
N GLU A 444 1.70 10.04 24.82
CA GLU A 444 2.93 9.69 25.55
C GLU A 444 3.42 10.92 26.33
N LYS A 445 3.24 10.90 27.65
CA LYS A 445 3.79 11.93 28.52
C LYS A 445 5.30 11.80 28.40
N ASP A 446 5.96 12.88 28.01
CA ASP A 446 7.41 13.04 28.12
C ASP A 446 7.84 12.57 29.51
N SER A 447 8.42 11.38 29.59
CA SER A 447 9.07 10.85 30.78
C SER A 447 10.39 11.58 30.97
N SER A 448 10.30 12.85 31.39
CA SER A 448 11.44 13.58 31.92
C SER A 448 11.12 14.17 33.30
N ILE A 449 11.47 13.36 34.30
CA ILE A 449 12.04 13.73 35.61
C ILE A 449 11.15 14.50 36.61
N LEU A 450 11.02 13.87 37.78
CA LEU A 450 10.55 14.41 39.06
C LEU A 450 11.22 15.74 39.43
N ASP A 451 10.45 16.74 39.86
CA ASP A 451 10.67 17.33 41.19
C ASP A 451 9.39 18.01 41.73
N GLY A 452 9.18 17.87 43.04
CA GLY A 452 7.98 18.28 43.73
C GLY A 452 8.02 19.71 44.25
N SER A 453 6.98 20.50 43.97
CA SER A 453 6.32 21.32 44.98
C SER A 453 5.06 22.02 44.46
N ARG A 454 3.95 21.69 45.14
CA ARG A 454 2.81 22.52 45.58
C ARG A 454 2.26 23.63 44.67
N MET A 455 0.95 23.49 44.46
CA MET A 455 -0.09 24.53 44.42
C MET A 455 0.20 25.82 43.65
N PHE A 456 -0.52 26.04 42.55
CA PHE A 456 -1.48 27.13 42.43
C PHE A 456 -2.43 26.87 41.24
N SER A 457 -3.72 26.86 41.54
CA SER A 457 -4.79 26.88 40.56
C SER A 457 -4.97 28.32 40.07
N ARG A 458 -4.87 28.55 38.75
CA ARG A 458 -5.69 29.46 37.91
C ARG A 458 -4.92 29.99 36.70
N VAL A 459 -5.57 29.81 35.54
CA VAL A 459 -5.50 30.63 34.32
C VAL A 459 -4.10 30.86 33.75
N ARG A 460 -3.76 30.07 32.72
CA ARG A 460 -2.94 30.54 31.58
C ARG A 460 -3.19 29.63 30.37
N SER A 461 -4.01 30.13 29.44
CA SER A 461 -3.86 29.80 28.03
C SER A 461 -2.44 30.15 27.60
N LEU A 462 -1.59 29.16 27.38
CA LEU A 462 -0.29 29.37 26.74
C LEU A 462 0.13 28.13 25.96
N LYS A 463 0.10 28.29 24.64
CA LYS A 463 0.94 27.64 23.61
C LYS A 463 1.27 26.18 23.88
N ARG A 464 0.44 25.29 23.31
CA ARG A 464 0.81 23.90 23.03
C ARG A 464 2.18 23.92 22.35
N LYS A 465 3.24 23.51 23.04
CA LYS A 465 4.57 23.31 22.44
C LYS A 465 4.35 22.43 21.20
N LYS A 466 4.66 22.96 20.02
CA LYS A 466 4.64 22.18 18.78
C LYS A 466 5.66 21.06 18.99
N SER A 467 5.20 19.85 19.28
CA SER A 467 6.05 18.69 19.00
C SER A 467 6.34 18.77 17.49
N GLU A 468 7.59 18.51 17.14
CA GLU A 468 7.99 18.48 15.74
C GLU A 468 7.12 17.43 15.04
N ARG A 469 6.33 17.85 14.05
CA ARG A 469 5.40 16.94 13.35
C ARG A 469 6.24 15.96 12.54
N ILE A 470 6.37 14.72 13.02
CA ILE A 470 7.10 13.67 12.33
C ILE A 470 6.27 13.23 11.14
N ILE A 471 6.75 13.53 9.94
CA ILE A 471 6.07 13.16 8.70
C ILE A 471 6.43 11.71 8.36
N CYS A 472 5.43 10.89 8.09
CA CYS A 472 5.64 9.52 7.61
C CYS A 472 6.33 9.51 6.24
N ARG A 473 7.45 8.79 6.17
CA ARG A 473 8.39 8.71 5.03
C ARG A 473 8.87 7.28 4.84
N ALA A 474 9.65 7.05 3.78
CA ALA A 474 10.36 5.80 3.60
C ALA A 474 11.23 5.47 4.82
N ASN A 475 11.19 4.20 5.24
CA ASN A 475 11.86 3.69 6.45
C ASN A 475 11.38 4.32 7.78
N CYS A 476 10.12 4.76 7.87
CA CYS A 476 9.56 5.31 9.12
C CYS A 476 9.62 4.32 10.29
N ASP A 477 10.28 4.71 11.39
CA ASP A 477 10.46 3.87 12.57
C ASP A 477 9.13 3.46 13.23
N VAL A 478 8.18 4.38 13.33
CA VAL A 478 6.85 4.12 13.91
C VAL A 478 6.13 3.01 13.12
N CYS A 479 6.15 3.10 11.79
CA CYS A 479 5.47 2.14 10.92
C CYS A 479 6.21 0.80 10.82
N ASN A 480 7.54 0.81 10.98
CA ASN A 480 8.37 -0.40 10.90
C ASN A 480 8.48 -1.14 12.25
N THR A 481 8.08 -0.50 13.35
CA THR A 481 8.07 -1.15 14.67
C THR A 481 7.07 -2.29 14.68
N LYS A 482 7.54 -3.51 14.98
CA LYS A 482 6.64 -4.67 15.11
C LYS A 482 5.63 -4.41 16.23
N PRO A 483 4.35 -4.75 16.06
CA PRO A 483 3.38 -4.62 17.13
C PRO A 483 3.83 -5.46 18.33
N VAL A 484 3.91 -4.83 19.51
CA VAL A 484 4.32 -5.47 20.78
C VAL A 484 3.39 -6.64 21.16
N TYR A 485 2.20 -6.71 20.55
CA TYR A 485 1.23 -7.78 20.73
C TYR A 485 1.08 -8.61 19.45
N SER A 486 1.98 -9.55 19.23
CA SER A 486 1.88 -10.54 18.15
C SER A 486 0.91 -11.69 18.44
N SER A 487 0.14 -11.66 19.54
CA SER A 487 -0.81 -12.72 19.91
C SER A 487 -2.28 -12.29 20.03
N THR A 488 -2.60 -10.99 20.13
CA THR A 488 -3.99 -10.53 20.19
C THR A 488 -4.35 -9.75 18.94
N ARG A 489 -5.12 -10.39 18.04
CA ARG A 489 -5.79 -9.79 16.86
C ARG A 489 -6.90 -8.78 17.26
N ILE A 490 -6.79 -8.16 18.44
CA ILE A 490 -7.83 -7.39 19.10
C ILE A 490 -7.32 -5.94 19.25
N PRO A 491 -7.97 -4.95 18.62
CA PRO A 491 -7.64 -3.55 18.81
C PRO A 491 -7.79 -3.13 20.29
N PRO A 492 -7.03 -2.13 20.77
CA PRO A 492 -7.12 -1.62 22.15
C PRO A 492 -8.54 -1.24 22.60
N ALA A 493 -9.40 -0.87 21.64
CA ALA A 493 -10.79 -0.49 21.85
C ALA A 493 -11.67 -1.61 22.43
N ILE A 494 -11.28 -2.87 22.26
CA ILE A 494 -12.01 -4.06 22.73
C ILE A 494 -11.37 -4.64 23.99
N SER A 495 -10.06 -4.48 24.19
CA SER A 495 -9.31 -5.22 25.22
C SER A 495 -9.21 -4.55 26.60
N SER A 496 -9.55 -3.26 26.74
CA SER A 496 -9.43 -2.56 28.05
C SER A 496 -10.80 -2.19 28.66
N PRO A 497 -11.14 -2.70 29.86
CA PRO A 497 -12.28 -2.22 30.65
C PRO A 497 -12.16 -0.74 31.04
N GLU A 498 -10.93 -0.22 31.08
CA GLU A 498 -10.59 1.15 31.48
C GLU A 498 -10.54 2.14 30.30
N ALA A 499 -10.83 1.70 29.07
CA ALA A 499 -10.84 2.56 27.89
C ALA A 499 -11.86 3.70 28.03
N ARG A 500 -11.37 4.93 28.20
CA ARG A 500 -12.20 6.13 28.31
C ARG A 500 -12.66 6.60 26.93
N TRP A 501 -13.97 6.63 26.73
CA TRP A 501 -14.59 7.18 25.52
C TRP A 501 -15.02 8.62 25.76
N LEU A 502 -14.65 9.50 24.84
CA LEU A 502 -15.11 10.89 24.79
C LEU A 502 -16.24 11.00 23.78
N LYS A 503 -17.10 12.02 23.95
CA LYS A 503 -18.22 12.30 23.06
C LYS A 503 -18.17 13.75 22.61
N SER A 504 -18.39 13.97 21.32
CA SER A 504 -18.62 15.29 20.71
C SER A 504 -19.97 15.24 20.00
N LYS A 505 -20.90 16.11 20.43
CA LYS A 505 -22.23 16.25 19.84
C LYS A 505 -22.41 17.68 19.32
N GLY A 506 -22.96 17.81 18.13
CA GLY A 506 -23.21 19.12 17.55
C GLY A 506 -23.60 19.06 16.08
N ARG A 507 -23.59 20.23 15.44
CA ARG A 507 -23.78 20.39 14.00
C ARG A 507 -22.43 20.43 13.30
N PHE A 508 -22.24 19.53 12.34
CA PHE A 508 -21.00 19.37 11.59
C PHE A 508 -21.24 19.63 10.11
N LEU A 509 -20.35 20.40 9.47
CA LEU A 509 -20.27 20.46 8.01
C LEU A 509 -19.72 19.14 7.47
N SER A 510 -18.74 18.56 8.17
CA SER A 510 -18.19 17.26 7.83
C SER A 510 -17.56 16.56 9.01
N VAL A 511 -17.67 15.23 9.01
CA VAL A 511 -16.92 14.33 9.89
C VAL A 511 -16.01 13.50 8.99
N GLY A 512 -14.71 13.54 9.22
CA GLY A 512 -13.73 12.79 8.42
C GLY A 512 -12.87 11.91 9.31
N ALA A 513 -12.54 10.71 8.84
CA ALA A 513 -11.63 9.79 9.49
C ALA A 513 -10.56 9.38 8.48
N ALA A 514 -9.36 9.95 8.64
CA ALA A 514 -8.22 9.71 7.77
C ALA A 514 -7.35 8.58 8.36
N ILE A 515 -7.27 7.44 7.68
CA ILE A 515 -6.41 6.31 8.07
C ILE A 515 -4.94 6.62 7.73
N MET A 516 -4.73 7.41 6.68
CA MET A 516 -3.43 7.89 6.22
C MET A 516 -3.50 9.37 5.89
N SER A 517 -2.38 9.98 5.49
CA SER A 517 -2.35 11.43 5.24
C SER A 517 -3.32 11.89 4.14
N ASN A 518 -3.68 11.01 3.19
CA ASN A 518 -4.58 11.29 2.07
C ASN A 518 -4.06 12.39 1.13
N ARG A 519 -2.74 12.41 0.92
CA ARG A 519 -2.07 13.27 -0.05
C ARG A 519 -2.55 12.99 -1.46
N ASN A 520 -2.82 14.06 -2.20
CA ASN A 520 -3.19 14.01 -3.61
C ASN A 520 -2.89 15.35 -4.28
N GLU A 521 -3.11 15.45 -5.59
CA GLU A 521 -2.83 16.68 -6.37
C GLU A 521 -3.56 17.93 -5.84
N ARG A 522 -4.76 17.77 -5.25
CA ARG A 522 -5.54 18.86 -4.67
C ARG A 522 -5.23 19.12 -3.19
N ALA A 523 -4.58 18.20 -2.51
CA ALA A 523 -4.18 18.33 -1.11
C ALA A 523 -2.75 17.77 -0.96
N PRO A 524 -1.71 18.56 -1.28
CA PRO A 524 -0.34 18.07 -1.43
C PRO A 524 0.25 17.49 -0.14
N ASP A 525 -0.12 18.05 1.02
CA ASP A 525 0.25 17.51 2.34
C ASP A 525 -0.85 16.60 2.93
N GLY A 526 -1.97 16.45 2.24
CA GLY A 526 -3.11 15.66 2.66
C GLY A 526 -3.99 16.34 3.72
N LEU A 527 -4.92 15.60 4.30
CA LEU A 527 -5.80 16.07 5.38
C LEU A 527 -5.03 16.22 6.70
N VAL A 528 -4.11 15.29 6.96
CA VAL A 528 -3.26 15.24 8.15
C VAL A 528 -1.84 14.84 7.74
N ALA A 529 -0.94 15.81 7.65
CA ALA A 529 0.38 15.63 7.05
C ALA A 529 1.29 14.64 7.78
N ASP A 530 1.11 14.51 9.09
CA ASP A 530 1.83 13.66 10.04
C ASP A 530 1.10 12.34 10.33
N ALA A 531 0.06 12.00 9.56
CA ALA A 531 -0.54 10.68 9.65
C ALA A 531 0.42 9.60 9.16
N HIS A 532 0.58 8.56 9.98
CA HIS A 532 1.40 7.40 9.67
C HIS A 532 0.62 6.36 8.88
N LEU A 533 1.34 5.51 8.16
CA LEU A 533 0.74 4.44 7.37
C LEU A 533 0.46 3.18 8.21
N SER A 534 1.20 2.98 9.31
CA SER A 534 1.03 1.82 10.18
C SER A 534 1.31 2.03 11.67
N ASP A 535 0.54 2.91 12.32
CA ASP A 535 0.68 3.20 13.75
C ASP A 535 -0.51 2.70 14.61
N GLY A 536 -1.56 2.18 13.97
CA GLY A 536 -2.76 1.66 14.61
C GLY A 536 -3.82 2.71 14.91
N PHE A 537 -3.70 3.91 14.33
CA PHE A 537 -4.63 5.01 14.58
C PHE A 537 -5.23 5.55 13.28
N LEU A 538 -6.40 6.15 13.41
CA LEU A 538 -6.94 7.07 12.42
C LEU A 538 -6.97 8.48 13.02
N HIS A 539 -7.07 9.47 12.14
CA HIS A 539 -7.24 10.85 12.51
C HIS A 539 -8.67 11.29 12.25
N LEU A 540 -9.43 11.41 13.33
CA LEU A 540 -10.80 11.90 13.34
C LEU A 540 -10.79 13.43 13.30
N LEU A 541 -11.48 13.98 12.30
CA LEU A 541 -11.61 15.41 11.99
C LEU A 541 -13.08 15.79 12.07
N LEU A 542 -13.45 16.60 13.06
CA LEU A 542 -14.81 17.10 13.24
C LEU A 542 -14.84 18.58 12.86
N ILE A 543 -15.40 18.89 11.68
CA ILE A 543 -15.55 20.27 11.21
C ILE A 543 -16.94 20.75 11.58
N LYS A 544 -17.02 21.58 12.62
CA LYS A 544 -18.26 22.19 13.10
C LYS A 544 -18.82 23.20 12.12
N ASP A 545 -20.12 23.45 12.26
CA ASP A 545 -20.81 24.50 11.51
C ASP A 545 -20.10 25.85 11.69
N CYS A 546 -19.79 26.51 10.58
CA CYS A 546 -19.05 27.76 10.55
C CYS A 546 -19.42 28.60 9.32
N PRO A 547 -19.18 29.92 9.32
CA PRO A 547 -19.40 30.78 8.15
C PRO A 547 -18.64 30.31 6.89
N HIS A 548 -19.27 30.46 5.72
CA HIS A 548 -18.70 30.06 4.42
C HIS A 548 -17.28 30.56 4.17
N ALA A 549 -16.97 31.81 4.53
CA ALA A 549 -15.64 32.38 4.31
C ALA A 549 -14.56 31.68 5.14
N LEU A 550 -14.87 31.28 6.38
CA LEU A 550 -13.95 30.52 7.23
C LEU A 550 -13.77 29.09 6.71
N TYR A 551 -14.85 28.47 6.22
CA TYR A 551 -14.75 27.15 5.61
C TYR A 551 -13.94 27.17 4.31
N LEU A 552 -14.15 28.18 3.45
CA LEU A 552 -13.32 28.39 2.26
C LEU A 552 -11.85 28.59 2.64
N TRP A 553 -11.58 29.40 3.66
CA TRP A 553 -10.23 29.58 4.16
C TRP A 553 -9.62 28.24 4.62
N HIS A 554 -10.36 27.42 5.35
CA HIS A 554 -9.94 26.07 5.70
C HIS A 554 -9.62 25.19 4.46
N LEU A 555 -10.49 25.18 3.43
CA LEU A 555 -10.25 24.44 2.18
C LEU A 555 -8.99 24.96 1.44
N THR A 556 -8.75 26.27 1.42
CA THR A 556 -7.50 26.82 0.82
C THR A 556 -6.26 26.40 1.59
N GLN A 557 -6.36 26.20 2.91
CA GLN A 557 -5.25 25.68 3.72
C GLN A 557 -4.98 24.20 3.42
N LEU A 558 -5.99 23.40 3.03
CA LEU A 558 -5.79 22.03 2.53
C LEU A 558 -5.12 22.01 1.14
N ALA A 559 -5.51 22.94 0.26
CA ALA A 559 -5.01 23.00 -1.11
C ALA A 559 -3.56 23.50 -1.22
N ARG A 560 -3.04 24.16 -0.17
CA ARG A 560 -1.70 24.76 -0.18
C ARG A 560 -0.68 23.87 0.53
N LYS A 561 0.45 23.61 -0.14
CA LYS A 561 1.63 22.98 0.47
C LYS A 561 2.16 23.84 1.63
N GLY A 562 2.45 23.25 2.78
CA GLY A 562 2.77 23.91 4.04
C GLY A 562 1.56 24.51 4.77
N GLY A 563 0.33 24.17 4.35
CA GLY A 563 -0.89 24.63 5.00
C GLY A 563 -1.09 24.04 6.40
N ASN A 564 -1.93 24.69 7.21
CA ASN A 564 -2.29 24.21 8.54
C ASN A 564 -3.81 24.12 8.69
N PRO A 565 -4.46 23.13 8.04
CA PRO A 565 -5.92 23.00 8.01
C PRO A 565 -6.52 22.66 9.38
N LEU A 566 -5.72 22.17 10.32
CA LEU A 566 -6.16 21.78 11.67
C LEU A 566 -6.20 22.96 12.66
N ASN A 567 -5.70 24.15 12.28
CA ASN A 567 -5.57 25.29 13.19
C ASN A 567 -6.72 26.28 13.03
N PHE A 568 -7.93 25.82 13.34
CA PHE A 568 -9.16 26.60 13.31
C PHE A 568 -10.04 26.20 14.50
N ASP A 569 -10.72 27.15 15.13
CA ASP A 569 -11.53 26.89 16.33
C ASP A 569 -12.73 25.97 16.08
N PHE A 570 -13.19 25.89 14.83
CA PHE A 570 -14.28 25.00 14.40
C PHE A 570 -13.79 23.62 13.93
N VAL A 571 -12.49 23.32 14.01
CA VAL A 571 -11.91 22.03 13.62
C VAL A 571 -11.41 21.30 14.86
N GLU A 572 -12.04 20.18 15.19
CA GLU A 572 -11.56 19.26 16.23
C GLU A 572 -10.76 18.12 15.57
N HIS A 573 -9.59 17.80 16.14
CA HIS A 573 -8.71 16.74 15.65
C HIS A 573 -8.37 15.77 16.78
N HIS A 574 -8.67 14.49 16.55
CA HIS A 574 -8.40 13.41 17.51
C HIS A 574 -7.70 12.25 16.81
N LYS A 575 -6.51 11.87 17.29
CA LYS A 575 -5.85 10.62 16.91
C LYS A 575 -6.43 9.51 17.79
N THR A 576 -7.13 8.55 17.18
CA THR A 576 -7.90 7.52 17.90
C THR A 576 -7.87 6.19 17.13
N PRO A 577 -7.85 5.03 17.81
CA PRO A 577 -7.95 3.74 17.13
C PRO A 577 -9.40 3.38 16.76
N ALA A 578 -10.41 4.05 17.34
CA ALA A 578 -11.81 3.74 17.08
C ALA A 578 -12.73 4.94 17.30
N PHE A 579 -13.86 4.97 16.59
CA PHE A 579 -14.93 5.93 16.80
C PHE A 579 -16.31 5.33 16.53
N THR A 580 -17.34 5.95 17.09
CA THR A 580 -18.76 5.68 16.86
C THR A 580 -19.44 6.93 16.34
N PHE A 581 -20.48 6.77 15.56
CA PHE A 581 -21.24 7.85 14.94
C PHE A 581 -22.72 7.52 14.95
N THR A 582 -23.53 8.52 15.30
CA THR A 582 -24.99 8.48 15.17
C THR A 582 -25.47 9.81 14.58
N SER A 583 -26.10 9.78 13.42
CA SER A 583 -26.74 10.98 12.84
C SER A 583 -28.05 11.30 13.53
N ILE A 584 -28.41 12.59 13.60
CA ILE A 584 -29.62 13.09 14.24
C ILE A 584 -30.41 13.92 13.23
N GLY A 585 -31.65 13.52 12.96
CA GLY A 585 -32.53 14.23 12.04
C GLY A 585 -32.14 14.03 10.57
N LYS A 586 -31.81 15.12 9.86
CA LYS A 586 -31.45 15.07 8.44
C LYS A 586 -30.10 14.40 8.24
N GLU A 587 -30.03 13.45 7.31
CA GLU A 587 -28.84 12.63 7.09
C GLU A 587 -28.11 12.99 5.79
N SER A 588 -26.78 12.89 5.81
CA SER A 588 -25.90 12.75 4.64
C SER A 588 -25.52 11.27 4.45
N ILE A 589 -24.65 10.98 3.49
CA ILE A 589 -24.14 9.64 3.17
C ILE A 589 -22.66 9.58 3.52
N TRP A 590 -22.12 8.40 3.86
CA TRP A 590 -20.67 8.23 4.01
C TRP A 590 -19.99 7.97 2.67
N ASN A 591 -18.79 8.54 2.52
CA ASN A 591 -17.80 8.21 1.51
C ASN A 591 -16.75 7.29 2.16
N LEU A 592 -16.64 6.05 1.71
CA LEU A 592 -15.58 5.12 2.11
C LEU A 592 -14.67 4.87 0.90
N ASP A 593 -13.46 5.47 0.90
CA ASP A 593 -12.48 5.35 -0.20
C ASP A 593 -13.05 5.62 -1.62
N GLY A 594 -14.04 6.51 -1.72
CA GLY A 594 -14.72 6.86 -2.97
C GLY A 594 -16.05 6.14 -3.20
N GLU A 595 -16.43 5.20 -2.34
CA GLU A 595 -17.71 4.47 -2.42
C GLU A 595 -18.76 5.06 -1.49
N LEU A 596 -20.02 5.05 -1.92
CA LEU A 596 -21.16 5.52 -1.14
C LEU A 596 -21.58 4.45 -0.12
N PHE A 597 -21.76 4.87 1.14
CA PHE A 597 -22.19 4.01 2.23
C PHE A 597 -23.20 4.73 3.12
N GLN A 598 -24.49 4.46 2.93
CA GLN A 598 -25.54 5.05 3.76
C GLN A 598 -25.56 4.40 5.13
N ALA A 599 -25.43 5.19 6.20
CA ALA A 599 -25.46 4.72 7.58
C ALA A 599 -25.93 5.82 8.54
N HIS A 600 -26.98 5.50 9.31
CA HIS A 600 -27.47 6.30 10.43
C HIS A 600 -26.65 6.06 11.70
N LYS A 601 -26.34 4.78 12.00
CA LYS A 601 -25.45 4.36 13.09
C LYS A 601 -24.27 3.58 12.53
N LEU A 602 -23.07 4.02 12.88
CA LEU A 602 -21.80 3.49 12.37
C LEU A 602 -20.77 3.42 13.48
N SER A 603 -19.92 2.40 13.44
CA SER A 603 -18.72 2.31 14.26
C SER A 603 -17.53 1.98 13.37
N ALA A 604 -16.35 2.49 13.69
CA ALA A 604 -15.12 2.15 13.00
C ALA A 604 -13.98 1.85 13.98
N GLN A 605 -13.11 0.94 13.60
CA GLN A 605 -11.88 0.61 14.32
C GLN A 605 -10.73 0.34 13.35
N VAL A 606 -9.52 0.71 13.75
CA VAL A 606 -8.30 0.53 12.96
C VAL A 606 -7.60 -0.76 13.36
N PHE A 607 -7.18 -1.51 12.36
CA PHE A 607 -6.28 -2.65 12.50
C PHE A 607 -4.89 -2.24 12.03
N ARG A 608 -3.93 -2.28 12.96
CA ARG A 608 -2.56 -1.89 12.66
C ARG A 608 -1.92 -2.86 11.67
N GLY A 609 -1.45 -2.33 10.55
CA GLY A 609 -0.67 -3.05 9.54
C GLY A 609 -1.40 -4.25 8.97
N LEU A 610 -2.73 -4.17 8.84
CA LEU A 610 -3.58 -5.29 8.46
C LEU A 610 -3.19 -5.87 7.10
N ILE A 611 -2.74 -5.02 6.18
CA ILE A 611 -2.27 -5.43 4.86
C ILE A 611 -0.83 -5.01 4.63
N CYS A 612 -0.13 -5.75 3.77
CA CYS A 612 1.18 -5.40 3.27
C CYS A 612 1.07 -4.96 1.80
N LEU A 613 1.78 -3.89 1.45
CA LEU A 613 1.84 -3.32 0.11
C LEU A 613 3.21 -3.48 -0.52
N PHE A 614 3.24 -3.56 -1.85
CA PHE A 614 4.44 -3.36 -2.67
C PHE A 614 4.81 -1.87 -2.77
N ALA A 615 5.32 -1.32 -1.68
CA ALA A 615 5.63 0.10 -1.54
C ALA A 615 6.76 0.31 -0.53
N SER A 616 7.33 1.51 -0.47
CA SER A 616 8.46 1.83 0.43
C SER A 616 8.21 3.05 1.33
N GLY A 617 7.14 3.82 1.08
CA GLY A 617 6.88 5.12 1.68
C GLY A 617 7.41 6.27 0.82
N PRO A 618 6.96 7.52 1.02
CA PRO A 618 7.47 8.66 0.28
C PRO A 618 8.94 8.94 0.62
N GLU A 619 9.79 9.01 -0.40
CA GLU A 619 11.21 9.35 -0.30
C GLU A 619 11.42 10.88 -0.32
N VAL A 620 12.58 11.35 0.18
CA VAL A 620 12.93 12.78 0.28
C VAL A 620 14.29 13.07 -0.30
#